data_AF-A0A229UWF6-F1
#
_entry.id   AF-A0A229UWF6-F1
#
_cell.length_a   1.000
_cell.length_b   1.000
_cell.length_c   1.000
_cell.angle_alpha   90.00
_cell.angle_beta   90.00
_cell.angle_gamma   90.00
#
_symmetry.space_group_name_H-M   'P 1'
#
loop_
_entity.id
_entity.type
_entity.pdbx_description
1 polymer ?
#
loop_
_entity_poly.entity_id
_entity_poly.type
_entity_poly.pdbx_seq_one_letter_code
_entity_poly.pdbx_strand_id
1 'polypeptide(L)'
;MTISFQEMKRIPSELLQNRLETVKSLTDEVLELYEVAKDTETGEHYLHYAYLHKQIAALGPESTGEETFHHLMPLDSDDVLGIIFGEQSYTYPEAWNKSFLRNGPDGDYVWFDPSYTEQEADHEALGMSVKEQLLKFKQSSERSEDAVRKLLEELDRTLGKGESSE
;
A
#
# COMPACT_ATOMS: atom_id res chain seq x y z
N MET A 1 7.04 5.67 28.55
CA MET A 1 6.29 6.28 27.44
C MET A 1 6.27 5.24 26.34
N THR A 2 5.11 4.74 26.00
CA THR A 2 4.94 3.81 24.88
C THR A 2 4.92 4.60 23.57
N ILE A 3 5.56 4.07 22.54
CA ILE A 3 5.66 4.67 21.20
C ILE A 3 4.44 4.22 20.36
N SER A 4 3.82 5.17 19.66
CA SER A 4 2.76 4.92 18.69
C SER A 4 3.28 4.15 17.48
N PHE A 5 2.47 3.27 16.91
CA PHE A 5 2.84 2.60 15.66
C PHE A 5 3.02 3.58 14.49
N GLN A 6 2.34 4.72 14.52
CA GLN A 6 2.45 5.77 13.51
C GLN A 6 3.84 6.44 13.51
N GLU A 7 4.58 6.34 14.62
CA GLU A 7 5.96 6.85 14.73
C GLU A 7 7.01 5.81 14.32
N MET A 8 6.60 4.55 14.10
CA MET A 8 7.47 3.44 13.75
C MET A 8 7.50 3.23 12.24
N LYS A 9 8.70 3.12 11.65
CA LYS A 9 8.84 2.80 10.22
C LYS A 9 8.46 1.36 9.87
N ARG A 10 8.70 0.44 10.80
CA ARG A 10 8.43 -0.99 10.67
C ARG A 10 7.99 -1.53 12.01
N ILE A 11 6.91 -2.30 12.03
CA ILE A 11 6.27 -2.79 13.25
C ILE A 11 6.39 -4.32 13.27
N PRO A 12 7.07 -4.92 14.26
CA PRO A 12 7.12 -6.38 14.37
C PRO A 12 5.74 -7.01 14.55
N SER A 13 5.49 -8.15 13.91
CA SER A 13 4.19 -8.86 14.00
C SER A 13 3.81 -9.17 15.45
N GLU A 14 4.78 -9.68 16.23
CA GLU A 14 4.58 -10.02 17.64
C GLU A 14 4.17 -8.80 18.47
N LEU A 15 4.67 -7.61 18.13
CA LEU A 15 4.33 -6.38 18.83
C LEU A 15 2.86 -6.00 18.58
N LEU A 16 2.40 -6.11 17.34
CA LEU A 16 0.99 -5.87 16.99
C LEU A 16 0.07 -6.87 17.67
N GLN A 17 0.39 -8.16 17.59
CA GLN A 17 -0.41 -9.22 18.20
C GLN A 17 -0.56 -9.07 19.73
N ASN A 18 0.48 -8.57 20.41
CA ASN A 18 0.44 -8.37 21.85
C ASN A 18 -0.30 -7.10 22.28
N ARG A 19 -0.38 -6.09 21.41
CA ARG A 19 -0.92 -4.76 21.76
C ARG A 19 -2.30 -4.49 21.20
N LEU A 20 -2.65 -5.06 20.05
CA LEU A 20 -3.95 -4.87 19.43
C LEU A 20 -5.02 -5.77 20.05
N GLU A 21 -6.13 -5.16 20.44
CA GLU A 21 -7.35 -5.86 20.85
C GLU A 21 -8.51 -5.50 19.93
N THR A 22 -9.36 -6.48 19.60
CA THR A 22 -10.59 -6.22 18.86
C THR A 22 -11.60 -5.50 19.75
N VAL A 23 -12.00 -4.29 19.36
CA VAL A 23 -13.08 -3.52 20.00
C VAL A 23 -14.43 -3.93 19.43
N LYS A 24 -14.51 -4.10 18.10
CA LYS A 24 -15.76 -4.42 17.41
C LYS A 24 -15.51 -5.18 16.11
N SER A 25 -16.04 -6.39 16.01
CA SER A 25 -16.17 -7.07 14.71
C SER A 25 -17.27 -6.39 13.89
N LEU A 26 -16.96 -6.08 12.62
CA LEU A 26 -17.85 -5.45 11.64
C LEU A 26 -18.38 -6.49 10.67
N THR A 27 -17.51 -7.36 10.17
CA THR A 27 -17.84 -8.46 9.26
C THR A 27 -16.85 -9.60 9.50
N ASP A 28 -17.35 -10.83 9.53
CA ASP A 28 -16.55 -12.03 9.74
C ASP A 28 -17.05 -13.09 8.75
N GLU A 29 -16.51 -13.03 7.53
CA GLU A 29 -16.78 -13.98 6.47
C GLU A 29 -15.62 -14.97 6.33
N VAL A 30 -15.85 -16.09 5.64
CA VAL A 30 -14.86 -17.18 5.53
C VAL A 30 -13.54 -16.73 4.88
N LEU A 31 -13.59 -15.72 4.00
CA LEU A 31 -12.43 -15.25 3.24
C LEU A 31 -11.97 -13.85 3.65
N GLU A 32 -12.79 -13.09 4.37
CA GLU A 32 -12.57 -11.69 4.68
C GLU A 32 -13.04 -11.37 6.10
N LEU A 33 -12.23 -10.58 6.82
CA LEU A 33 -12.48 -10.10 8.15
C LEU A 33 -12.39 -8.58 8.15
N TYR A 34 -13.38 -7.92 8.76
CA TYR A 34 -13.35 -6.50 9.10
C TYR A 34 -13.62 -6.30 10.58
N GLU A 35 -12.76 -5.55 11.25
CA GLU A 35 -12.94 -5.20 12.65
C GLU A 35 -12.30 -3.85 12.99
N VAL A 36 -12.83 -3.20 14.03
CA VAL A 36 -12.17 -2.09 14.70
C VAL A 36 -11.30 -2.68 15.80
N ALA A 37 -9.99 -2.50 15.69
CA ALA A 37 -9.01 -2.86 16.68
C ALA A 37 -8.50 -1.61 17.42
N LYS A 38 -7.93 -1.81 18.61
CA LYS A 38 -7.36 -0.75 19.43
C LYS A 38 -6.02 -1.18 19.99
N ASP A 39 -5.06 -0.26 19.97
CA ASP A 39 -3.82 -0.41 20.69
C ASP A 39 -4.07 -0.17 22.18
N THR A 40 -3.89 -1.22 22.97
CA THR A 40 -4.09 -1.22 24.43
C THR A 40 -3.14 -0.26 25.17
N GLU A 41 -1.99 0.06 24.59
CA GLU A 41 -0.99 0.92 25.24
C GLU A 41 -1.17 2.41 24.92
N THR A 42 -1.56 2.77 23.68
CA THR A 42 -1.72 4.17 23.25
C THR A 42 -3.18 4.63 23.20
N GLY A 43 -4.12 3.70 23.06
CA GLY A 43 -5.53 3.98 22.84
C GLY A 43 -5.90 4.33 21.40
N GLU A 44 -4.95 4.27 20.47
CA GLU A 44 -5.19 4.48 19.04
C GLU A 44 -6.05 3.36 18.47
N HIS A 45 -6.91 3.70 17.52
CA HIS A 45 -7.81 2.74 16.87
C HIS A 45 -7.38 2.50 15.43
N TYR A 46 -7.66 1.29 14.97
CA TYR A 46 -7.30 0.83 13.64
C TYR A 46 -8.49 0.10 13.04
N LEU A 47 -8.77 0.36 11.76
CA LEU A 47 -9.58 -0.52 10.95
C LEU A 47 -8.69 -1.67 10.48
N HIS A 48 -9.00 -2.87 10.92
CA HIS A 48 -8.31 -4.08 10.52
C HIS A 48 -9.12 -4.78 9.45
N TYR A 49 -8.52 -4.94 8.28
CA TYR A 49 -9.01 -5.77 7.20
C TYR A 49 -8.04 -6.92 6.97
N ALA A 50 -8.52 -8.15 7.00
CA ALA A 50 -7.73 -9.32 6.65
C ALA A 50 -8.44 -10.15 5.57
N TYR A 51 -7.68 -10.67 4.60
CA TYR A 51 -8.21 -11.58 3.60
C TYR A 51 -7.33 -12.80 3.39
N LEU A 52 -7.97 -13.94 3.11
CA LEU A 52 -7.31 -15.23 2.91
C LEU A 52 -7.17 -15.53 1.41
N HIS A 53 -5.96 -15.48 0.89
CA HIS A 53 -5.64 -15.88 -0.47
C HIS A 53 -5.36 -17.39 -0.54
N LYS A 54 -6.10 -18.11 -1.40
CA LYS A 54 -5.89 -19.54 -1.63
C LYS A 54 -5.32 -19.80 -3.03
N GLN A 55 -4.05 -20.17 -3.09
CA GLN A 55 -3.33 -20.57 -4.29
C GLN A 55 -3.69 -22.02 -4.65
N ILE A 56 -4.73 -22.20 -5.48
CA ILE A 56 -5.23 -23.51 -5.92
C ILE A 56 -4.17 -24.31 -6.72
N ALA A 57 -3.17 -23.63 -7.30
CA ALA A 57 -2.12 -24.22 -8.12
C ALA A 57 -0.83 -24.60 -7.35
N ALA A 58 -0.80 -24.50 -6.02
CA ALA A 58 0.38 -24.81 -5.21
C ALA A 58 0.69 -26.33 -5.24
N LEU A 59 1.46 -26.74 -6.25
CA LEU A 59 1.97 -28.09 -6.47
C LEU A 59 3.17 -28.35 -5.54
N GLY A 60 2.92 -28.64 -4.27
CA GLY A 60 3.97 -29.07 -3.34
C GLY A 60 3.38 -29.67 -2.06
N PRO A 61 3.90 -30.80 -1.56
CA PRO A 61 3.38 -31.47 -0.35
C PRO A 61 3.58 -30.67 0.95
N GLU A 62 4.31 -29.54 0.92
CA GLU A 62 4.64 -28.74 2.12
C GLU A 62 4.03 -27.32 2.13
N SER A 63 3.33 -26.89 1.07
CA SER A 63 2.64 -25.59 1.07
C SER A 63 1.14 -25.80 1.17
N THR A 64 0.50 -25.23 2.20
CA THR A 64 -0.96 -25.18 2.31
C THR A 64 -1.59 -24.32 1.22
N GLY A 65 -0.79 -23.52 0.51
CA GLY A 65 -1.25 -22.63 -0.55
C GLY A 65 -2.14 -21.50 -0.01
N GLU A 66 -2.24 -21.33 1.30
CA GLU A 66 -3.06 -20.31 1.94
C GLU A 66 -2.16 -19.23 2.54
N GLU A 67 -2.45 -17.98 2.21
CA GLU A 67 -1.72 -16.82 2.71
C GLU A 67 -2.73 -15.77 3.19
N THR A 68 -2.57 -15.28 4.41
CA THR A 68 -3.42 -14.22 4.96
C THR A 68 -2.70 -12.89 4.84
N PHE A 69 -3.40 -11.92 4.26
CA PHE A 69 -2.93 -10.56 4.14
C PHE A 69 -3.69 -9.68 5.14
N HIS A 70 -2.96 -8.85 5.84
CA HIS A 70 -3.47 -7.98 6.88
C HIS A 70 -3.22 -6.53 6.52
N HIS A 71 -4.25 -5.71 6.71
CA HIS A 71 -4.25 -4.28 6.51
C HIS A 71 -4.77 -3.58 7.75
N LEU A 72 -4.05 -2.58 8.25
CA LEU A 72 -4.37 -1.86 9.48
C LEU A 72 -4.31 -0.35 9.22
N MET A 73 -5.46 0.28 9.02
CA MET A 73 -5.55 1.72 8.78
C MET A 73 -5.87 2.46 10.08
N PRO A 74 -5.08 3.49 10.47
CA PRO A 74 -5.41 4.33 11.62
C PRO A 74 -6.77 5.00 11.48
N LEU A 75 -7.52 5.05 12.59
CA LEU A 75 -8.81 5.72 12.67
C LEU A 75 -8.76 6.89 13.65
N ASP A 76 -9.37 8.00 13.25
CA ASP A 76 -9.67 9.10 14.16
C ASP A 76 -10.87 8.74 15.05
N SER A 77 -11.05 9.45 16.17
CA SER A 77 -12.15 9.16 17.11
C SER A 77 -13.54 9.26 16.46
N ASP A 78 -13.72 10.21 15.54
CA ASP A 78 -14.97 10.39 14.81
C ASP A 78 -15.20 9.26 13.80
N ASP A 79 -14.13 8.78 13.14
CA ASP A 79 -14.21 7.64 12.20
C ASP A 79 -14.68 6.37 12.93
N VAL A 80 -14.16 6.11 14.13
CA VAL A 80 -14.54 4.94 14.94
C VAL A 80 -16.04 4.95 15.23
N LEU A 81 -16.58 6.11 15.63
CA LEU A 81 -18.01 6.25 15.92
C LEU A 81 -18.84 6.07 14.65
N GLY A 82 -18.46 6.73 13.56
CA GLY A 82 -19.16 6.63 12.27
C GLY A 82 -19.23 5.19 11.75
N ILE A 83 -18.14 4.44 11.86
CA ILE A 83 -18.07 3.04 11.45
C ILE A 83 -18.92 2.15 12.36
N ILE A 84 -18.81 2.29 13.69
CA ILE A 84 -19.55 1.45 14.65
C ILE A 84 -21.07 1.64 14.52
N PHE A 85 -21.52 2.87 14.22
CA PHE A 85 -22.94 3.16 14.02
C PHE A 85 -23.44 2.91 12.58
N GLY A 86 -22.55 2.52 11.66
CA GLY A 86 -22.89 2.22 10.27
C GLY A 86 -23.19 3.47 9.42
N GLU A 87 -22.70 4.63 9.84
CA GLU A 87 -22.86 5.91 9.13
C GLU A 87 -21.73 6.15 8.12
N GLN A 88 -20.58 5.49 8.29
CA GLN A 88 -19.38 5.63 7.46
C GLN A 88 -18.99 4.29 6.80
N SER A 89 -18.59 4.36 5.52
CA SER A 89 -18.05 3.19 4.81
C SER A 89 -16.66 2.84 5.30
N TYR A 90 -16.34 1.55 5.32
CA TYR A 90 -15.05 1.00 5.76
C TYR A 90 -14.48 -0.04 4.78
N THR A 91 -15.13 -0.27 3.63
CA THR A 91 -14.74 -1.32 2.70
C THR A 91 -13.44 -1.00 1.98
N TYR A 92 -12.59 -2.01 1.82
CA TYR A 92 -11.42 -1.93 0.97
C TYR A 92 -11.81 -2.23 -0.49
N PRO A 93 -11.30 -1.48 -1.48
CA PRO A 93 -10.35 -0.36 -1.35
C PRO A 93 -10.99 1.02 -1.16
N GLU A 94 -12.32 1.15 -1.26
CA GLU A 94 -12.97 2.47 -1.43
C GLU A 94 -12.80 3.44 -0.26
N ALA A 95 -12.80 2.94 0.97
CA ALA A 95 -12.66 3.75 2.18
C ALA A 95 -11.21 3.89 2.65
N TRP A 96 -10.24 3.31 1.95
CA TRP A 96 -8.84 3.18 2.39
C TRP A 96 -7.96 4.24 1.71
N ASN A 97 -8.16 5.48 2.10
CA ASN A 97 -7.51 6.67 1.53
C ASN A 97 -6.37 7.25 2.39
N LYS A 98 -6.16 6.73 3.60
CA LYS A 98 -5.04 7.10 4.49
C LYS A 98 -3.94 6.04 4.38
N SER A 99 -2.71 6.40 4.73
CA SER A 99 -1.64 5.41 4.88
C SER A 99 -2.01 4.35 5.90
N PHE A 100 -1.69 3.10 5.60
CA PHE A 100 -2.04 1.95 6.43
C PHE A 100 -0.93 0.92 6.46
N LEU A 101 -0.89 0.12 7.52
CA LEU A 101 0.07 -0.95 7.67
C LEU A 101 -0.34 -2.18 6.86
N ARG A 102 0.61 -2.83 6.19
CA ARG A 102 0.43 -4.13 5.55
C ARG A 102 1.46 -5.13 6.07
N ASN A 103 1.11 -6.40 6.19
CA ASN A 103 2.09 -7.44 6.51
C ASN A 103 3.06 -7.66 5.34
N GLY A 104 4.35 -7.68 5.64
CA GLY A 104 5.42 -7.98 4.70
C GLY A 104 5.80 -9.46 4.68
N PRO A 105 6.71 -9.86 3.77
CA PRO A 105 7.14 -11.25 3.58
C PRO A 105 7.77 -11.88 4.83
N ASP A 106 8.44 -11.07 5.66
CA ASP A 106 9.09 -11.51 6.89
C ASP A 106 8.15 -11.44 8.11
N GLY A 107 6.85 -11.20 7.89
CA GLY A 107 5.83 -11.06 8.94
C GLY A 107 5.74 -9.66 9.56
N ASP A 108 6.78 -8.83 9.42
CA ASP A 108 6.77 -7.44 9.87
C ASP A 108 5.77 -6.57 9.08
N TYR A 109 5.19 -5.57 9.73
CA TYR A 109 4.28 -4.62 9.12
C TYR A 109 4.99 -3.35 8.66
N VAL A 110 4.62 -2.88 7.48
CA VAL A 110 5.17 -1.68 6.84
C VAL A 110 4.06 -0.75 6.39
N TRP A 111 4.31 0.55 6.46
CA TRP A 111 3.37 1.57 6.00
C TRP A 111 3.29 1.58 4.47
N PHE A 112 2.07 1.54 3.96
CA PHE A 112 1.72 1.70 2.57
C PHE A 112 0.83 2.93 2.43
N ASP A 113 1.13 3.76 1.43
CA ASP A 113 0.35 4.94 1.10
C ASP A 113 -0.42 4.70 -0.21
N PRO A 114 -1.76 4.66 -0.17
CA PRO A 114 -2.60 4.41 -1.35
C PRO A 114 -2.67 5.58 -2.33
N SER A 115 -2.17 6.77 -1.98
CA SER A 115 -2.13 7.90 -2.91
C SER A 115 -1.16 7.66 -4.09
N TYR A 116 -0.16 6.79 -3.93
CA TYR A 116 0.73 6.38 -5.02
C TYR A 116 -0.02 5.72 -6.19
N THR A 117 -1.10 5.00 -5.90
CA THR A 117 -1.93 4.35 -6.94
C THR A 117 -2.73 5.35 -7.78
N GLU A 118 -3.05 6.54 -7.25
CA GLU A 118 -3.69 7.61 -8.04
C GLU A 118 -2.69 8.26 -9.01
N GLN A 119 -1.41 8.29 -8.65
CA GLN A 119 -0.31 8.76 -9.52
C GLN A 119 0.16 7.70 -10.52
N GLU A 120 -0.28 6.45 -10.39
CA GLU A 120 0.20 5.34 -11.21
C GLU A 120 -0.18 5.50 -12.68
N ALA A 121 -1.33 6.11 -12.98
CA ALA A 121 -1.72 6.46 -14.36
C ALA A 121 -0.80 7.53 -14.98
N ASP A 122 -0.40 8.54 -14.20
CA ASP A 122 0.52 9.58 -14.63
C ASP A 122 1.95 9.04 -14.77
N HIS A 123 2.36 8.13 -13.88
CA HIS A 123 3.64 7.43 -13.94
C HIS A 123 3.70 6.43 -15.10
N GLU A 124 2.59 5.75 -15.42
CA GLU A 124 2.48 4.88 -16.58
C GLU A 124 2.56 5.69 -17.89
N ALA A 125 1.87 6.84 -17.95
CA ALA A 125 1.94 7.76 -19.09
C ALA A 125 3.37 8.32 -19.28
N LEU A 126 4.04 8.68 -18.18
CA LEU A 126 5.44 9.11 -18.18
C LEU A 126 6.37 7.98 -18.65
N GLY A 127 6.17 6.76 -18.14
CA GLY A 127 6.93 5.57 -18.52
C GLY A 127 6.75 5.22 -20.00
N MET A 128 5.54 5.35 -20.54
CA MET A 128 5.28 5.18 -21.97
C MET A 128 6.01 6.23 -22.82
N SER A 129 5.99 7.50 -22.40
CA SER A 129 6.70 8.59 -23.08
C SER A 129 8.22 8.35 -23.13
N VAL A 130 8.82 7.95 -22.01
CA VAL A 130 10.25 7.61 -21.94
C VAL A 130 10.59 6.41 -22.83
N LYS A 131 9.75 5.36 -22.78
CA LYS A 131 9.92 4.16 -23.62
C LYS A 131 9.88 4.49 -25.12
N GLU A 132 8.97 5.36 -25.54
CA GLU A 132 8.89 5.81 -26.93
C GLU A 132 10.14 6.57 -27.38
N GLN A 133 10.66 7.48 -26.54
CA GLN A 133 11.87 8.25 -26.84
C GLN A 133 13.09 7.33 -27.02
N LEU A 134 13.26 6.35 -26.13
CA LEU A 134 14.32 5.34 -26.22
C LEU A 134 14.18 4.45 -27.46
N LEU A 135 12.95 4.05 -27.83
CA LEU A 135 12.70 3.27 -29.04
C LEU A 135 13.02 4.05 -30.30
N LYS A 136 12.61 5.32 -30.38
CA LYS A 136 12.92 6.23 -31.50
C LYS A 136 14.43 6.41 -31.65
N PHE A 137 15.15 6.62 -30.55
CA PHE A 137 16.60 6.73 -30.57
C PHE A 137 17.28 5.41 -31.01
N LYS A 138 16.84 4.27 -30.48
CA LYS A 138 17.35 2.93 -30.85
C LYS A 138 17.16 2.61 -32.33
N GLN A 139 16.05 3.07 -32.93
CA GLN A 139 15.74 2.91 -34.35
C GLN A 139 16.47 3.91 -35.24
N SER A 140 16.95 5.02 -34.69
CA SER A 140 17.77 5.98 -35.44
C SER A 140 19.14 5.38 -35.76
N SER A 141 19.67 5.72 -36.93
CA SER A 141 21.04 5.36 -37.32
C SER A 141 22.10 6.27 -36.68
N GLU A 142 21.67 7.29 -35.94
CA GLU A 142 22.53 8.34 -35.41
C GLU A 142 22.90 8.03 -33.95
N ARG A 143 24.13 7.54 -33.74
CA ARG A 143 24.66 7.16 -32.43
C ARG A 143 25.87 8.00 -32.03
N SER A 144 25.95 9.22 -32.55
CA SER A 144 27.01 10.16 -32.19
C SER A 144 26.88 10.57 -30.71
N GLU A 145 27.99 11.02 -30.12
CA GLU A 145 28.02 11.53 -28.75
C GLU A 145 27.02 12.68 -28.56
N ASP A 146 26.87 13.55 -29.57
CA ASP A 146 25.90 14.65 -29.57
C ASP A 146 24.45 14.15 -29.58
N ALA A 147 24.15 13.08 -30.31
CA ALA A 147 22.81 12.49 -30.33
C ALA A 147 22.45 11.83 -28.99
N VAL A 148 23.42 11.18 -28.33
CA VAL A 148 23.25 10.63 -26.98
C VAL A 148 23.04 11.74 -25.96
N ARG A 149 23.84 12.82 -26.02
CA ARG A 149 23.70 13.98 -25.13
C ARG A 149 22.31 14.60 -25.24
N LYS A 150 21.83 14.81 -26.46
CA LYS A 150 20.50 15.35 -26.72
C LYS A 150 19.37 14.45 -26.20
N LEU A 151 19.51 13.13 -26.34
CA LEU A 151 18.57 12.17 -25.76
C LEU A 151 18.50 12.32 -24.24
N LEU A 152 19.65 12.39 -23.57
CA LEU A 152 19.71 12.51 -22.11
C LEU A 152 19.06 13.83 -21.64
N GLU A 153 19.33 14.95 -22.32
CA GLU A 153 18.67 16.23 -22.03
C GLU A 153 17.15 16.19 -22.23
N GLU A 154 16.67 15.47 -23.25
CA GLU A 154 15.23 15.29 -23.50
C GLU A 154 14.55 14.38 -22.46
N LEU A 155 15.24 13.34 -22.01
CA LEU A 155 14.79 12.46 -20.94
C LEU A 155 14.73 13.19 -19.61
N ASP A 156 15.76 13.95 -19.24
CA ASP A 156 15.81 14.75 -18.02
C ASP A 156 14.67 15.78 -17.99
N ARG A 157 14.38 16.42 -19.11
CA ARG A 157 13.22 17.34 -19.21
C ARG A 157 11.88 16.62 -19.09
N THR A 158 11.78 15.38 -19.59
CA THR A 158 10.56 14.58 -19.50
C THR A 158 10.32 14.13 -18.07
N LEU A 159 11.38 13.73 -17.36
CA LEU A 159 11.35 13.32 -15.95
C LEU A 159 11.11 14.51 -15.01
N GLY A 160 11.78 15.66 -15.22
CA GLY A 160 11.61 16.86 -14.39
C GLY A 160 10.27 17.57 -14.54
N LYS A 161 9.53 17.33 -15.63
CA LYS A 161 8.13 17.81 -15.77
C LYS A 161 7.16 17.07 -14.84
N GLY A 162 7.48 15.84 -14.44
CA GLY A 162 6.70 15.10 -13.43
C GLY A 162 6.85 15.69 -12.03
N GLU A 163 8.00 16.30 -11.72
CA GLU A 163 8.31 16.91 -10.41
C GLU A 163 7.76 18.35 -10.27
N SER A 164 7.33 19.00 -11.36
CA SER A 164 6.91 20.42 -11.36
C SER A 164 5.40 20.64 -11.32
N SER A 165 4.62 19.58 -11.11
CA SER A 165 3.16 19.65 -10.92
C SER A 165 2.83 19.32 -9.46
N GLU A 166 3.34 20.13 -8.54
CA GLU A 166 2.92 20.23 -7.13
C GLU A 166 2.21 21.57 -6.90
#